data_AF-A0A934VX30-F1
#
_entry.id   AF-A0A934VX30-F1
#
_cell.length_a   1.000
_cell.length_b   1.000
_cell.length_c   1.000
_cell.angle_alpha   90.00
_cell.angle_beta   90.00
_cell.angle_gamma   90.00
#
_symmetry.space_group_name_H-M   'P 1'
#
loop_
_entity.id
_entity.type
_entity.pdbx_description
1 polymer ?
#
loop_
_entity_poly.entity_id
_entity_poly.type
_entity_poly.pdbx_seq_one_letter_code
_entity_poly.pdbx_strand_id
1 'polypeptide(L)'
;MTDPTPDWPLPFYFNGYEMPKWTAQWHLCSLGEYLNHFRDEWDEFVGFQHIWQLQCRLDHEKTVESEDPLIFQIFAQQVLICLIENRPAILEQITNATHSETSAEEVYHGLISGIGAMLDHVKTDGFAYWTSGNDDDLAELRSLIQHHQSPDGLEPPHAIQRRSEQERRIQSQQKELRYLAQSGLLDKPLRKIANQVSTP
;
A
#
# COMPACT_ATOMS: atom_id res chain seq x y z
N MET A 1 10.48 28.37 -7.45
CA MET A 1 9.47 28.22 -6.39
C MET A 1 8.13 28.21 -7.10
N THR A 2 7.68 27.03 -7.50
CA THR A 2 6.30 26.83 -7.94
C THR A 2 5.43 26.87 -6.71
N ASP A 3 4.37 27.70 -6.74
CA ASP A 3 3.33 27.73 -5.73
C ASP A 3 2.87 26.30 -5.38
N PRO A 4 2.47 26.03 -4.12
CA PRO A 4 1.88 24.75 -3.79
C PRO A 4 0.69 24.52 -4.73
N THR A 5 0.71 23.39 -5.44
CA THR A 5 -0.44 22.92 -6.20
C THR A 5 -1.65 22.96 -5.25
N PRO A 6 -2.75 23.68 -5.59
CA PRO A 6 -3.86 23.91 -4.65
C PRO A 6 -4.48 22.63 -4.08
N ASP A 7 -4.24 21.49 -4.74
CA ASP A 7 -4.88 20.20 -4.49
C ASP A 7 -3.91 19.13 -3.94
N TRP A 8 -2.88 19.49 -3.17
CA TRP A 8 -1.99 18.47 -2.58
C TRP A 8 -2.70 17.61 -1.51
N PRO A 9 -2.48 16.28 -1.49
CA PRO A 9 -1.76 15.49 -2.49
C PRO A 9 -2.59 15.30 -3.76
N LEU A 10 -1.91 15.20 -4.90
CA LEU A 10 -2.54 14.91 -6.20
C LEU A 10 -3.44 13.66 -6.13
N PRO A 11 -4.46 13.55 -7.00
CA PRO A 11 -5.23 12.33 -7.14
C PRO A 11 -4.32 11.13 -7.38
N PHE A 12 -4.62 10.04 -6.68
CA PHE A 12 -3.91 8.77 -6.80
C PHE A 12 -4.85 7.73 -7.41
N TYR A 13 -4.40 7.08 -8.47
CA TYR A 13 -5.17 6.04 -9.15
C TYR A 13 -4.47 4.71 -9.00
N PHE A 14 -5.22 3.69 -8.60
CA PHE A 14 -4.74 2.32 -8.46
C PHE A 14 -5.66 1.40 -9.25
N ASN A 15 -5.09 0.58 -10.13
CA ASN A 15 -5.82 -0.30 -11.05
C ASN A 15 -6.94 0.41 -11.86
N GLY A 16 -6.78 1.71 -12.14
CA GLY A 16 -7.75 2.52 -12.88
C GLY A 16 -8.91 3.11 -12.04
N TYR A 17 -8.84 2.95 -10.72
CA TYR A 17 -9.78 3.51 -9.74
C TYR A 17 -9.12 4.64 -8.95
N GLU A 18 -9.84 5.72 -8.71
CA GLU A 18 -9.39 6.80 -7.82
C GLU A 18 -9.41 6.30 -6.37
N MET A 19 -8.29 6.49 -5.67
CA MET A 19 -8.11 6.06 -4.30
C MET A 19 -8.43 7.19 -3.31
N PRO A 20 -8.70 6.86 -2.04
CA PRO A 20 -8.85 7.86 -0.98
C PRO A 20 -7.70 8.88 -0.95
N LYS A 21 -8.00 10.11 -0.53
CA LYS A 21 -6.96 11.12 -0.28
C LYS A 21 -5.92 10.57 0.70
N TRP A 22 -4.66 10.95 0.51
CA TRP A 22 -3.49 10.52 1.29
C TRP A 22 -2.95 9.12 0.97
N THR A 23 -3.60 8.32 0.12
CA THR A 23 -3.20 6.93 -0.15
C THR A 23 -1.73 6.75 -0.55
N ALA A 24 -1.20 7.65 -1.38
CA ALA A 24 0.19 7.60 -1.85
C ALA A 24 1.23 8.13 -0.84
N GLN A 25 0.79 8.77 0.24
CA GLN A 25 1.66 9.58 1.12
C GLN A 25 2.31 8.76 2.23
N TRP A 26 2.80 7.57 1.90
CA TRP A 26 3.43 6.64 2.85
C TRP A 26 4.69 7.24 3.48
N HIS A 27 5.35 8.17 2.77
CA HIS A 27 6.57 8.83 3.23
C HIS A 27 6.37 9.68 4.49
N LEU A 28 5.13 10.11 4.81
CA LEU A 28 4.82 10.87 6.01
C LEU A 28 4.96 10.06 7.31
N CYS A 29 5.03 8.73 7.21
CA CYS A 29 5.03 7.80 8.34
C CYS A 29 6.40 7.20 8.65
N SER A 30 7.49 7.70 8.05
CA SER A 30 8.88 7.27 8.28
C SER A 30 9.05 5.77 8.59
N LEU A 31 8.44 4.92 7.77
CA LEU A 31 8.16 3.51 8.10
C LEU A 31 9.43 2.69 8.38
N GLY A 32 10.59 3.18 7.93
CA GLY A 32 11.87 2.51 8.15
C GLY A 32 12.26 2.29 9.60
N GLU A 33 11.86 3.18 10.51
CA GLU A 33 12.17 3.00 11.94
C GLU A 33 11.47 1.78 12.54
N TYR A 34 10.28 1.44 12.03
CA TYR A 34 9.48 0.31 12.52
C TYR A 34 9.74 -0.98 11.74
N LEU A 35 10.04 -0.84 10.44
CA LEU A 35 10.30 -1.97 9.56
C LEU A 35 11.72 -2.53 9.74
N ASN A 36 12.69 -1.77 10.26
CA ASN A 36 14.01 -2.31 10.59
C ASN A 36 14.02 -3.32 11.75
N HIS A 37 12.89 -3.49 12.45
CA HIS A 37 12.74 -4.42 13.57
C HIS A 37 12.07 -5.76 13.19
N PHE A 38 12.08 -6.16 11.92
CA PHE A 38 11.65 -7.50 11.51
C PHE A 38 12.32 -8.56 12.41
N ARG A 39 11.50 -9.26 13.21
CA ARG A 39 11.97 -10.26 14.18
C ARG A 39 12.43 -11.56 13.55
N ASP A 40 12.29 -11.69 12.24
CA ASP A 40 12.63 -12.89 11.53
C ASP A 40 13.70 -12.60 10.48
N GLU A 41 14.77 -13.39 10.54
CA GLU A 41 15.83 -13.50 9.54
C GLU A 41 15.24 -14.05 8.23
N TRP A 42 14.53 -13.23 7.46
CA TRP A 42 14.10 -13.59 6.11
C TRP A 42 15.09 -12.98 5.10
N ASP A 43 15.77 -13.87 4.38
CA ASP A 43 16.85 -13.64 3.42
C ASP A 43 16.71 -12.36 2.58
N GLU A 44 17.75 -11.53 2.63
CA GLU A 44 18.43 -10.65 1.65
C GLU A 44 17.69 -10.01 0.43
N PHE A 45 16.43 -10.31 0.12
CA PHE A 45 15.75 -9.91 -1.10
C PHE A 45 14.46 -9.11 -0.89
N VAL A 46 13.84 -9.19 0.29
CA VAL A 46 12.53 -8.59 0.61
C VAL A 46 12.62 -7.81 1.92
N GLY A 47 13.54 -6.84 1.98
CA GLY A 47 13.83 -6.04 3.17
C GLY A 47 13.20 -4.64 3.15
N PHE A 48 13.54 -3.83 4.17
CA PHE A 48 13.20 -2.41 4.27
C PHE A 48 13.48 -1.64 2.96
N GLN A 49 14.54 -2.01 2.23
CA GLN A 49 14.91 -1.39 0.95
C GLN A 49 13.80 -1.49 -0.10
N HIS A 50 13.07 -2.62 -0.19
CA HIS A 50 11.99 -2.76 -1.17
C HIS A 50 10.77 -1.94 -0.77
N ILE A 51 10.44 -1.87 0.52
CA ILE A 51 9.36 -0.99 1.01
C ILE A 51 9.70 0.47 0.74
N TRP A 52 10.96 0.86 0.95
CA TRP A 52 11.44 2.20 0.60
C TRP A 52 11.31 2.48 -0.90
N GLN A 53 11.71 1.53 -1.76
CA GLN A 53 11.55 1.66 -3.21
C GLN A 53 10.07 1.76 -3.60
N LEU A 54 9.19 0.95 -3.02
CA LEU A 54 7.76 1.01 -3.27
C LEU A 54 7.17 2.35 -2.82
N GLN A 55 7.56 2.85 -1.66
CA GLN A 55 7.18 4.18 -1.16
C GLN A 55 7.60 5.29 -2.14
N CYS A 56 8.85 5.27 -2.64
CA CYS A 56 9.31 6.25 -3.62
C CYS A 56 8.51 6.19 -4.93
N ARG A 57 8.13 4.99 -5.37
CA ARG A 57 7.36 4.79 -6.62
C ARG A 57 5.88 5.13 -6.46
N LEU A 58 5.31 5.02 -5.25
CA LEU A 58 3.95 5.46 -4.96
C LEU A 58 3.80 6.98 -5.03
N ASP A 59 4.83 7.69 -4.57
CA ASP A 59 4.88 9.16 -4.56
C ASP A 59 5.36 9.76 -5.89
N HIS A 60 5.78 8.92 -6.84
CA HIS A 60 6.18 9.38 -8.17
C HIS A 60 4.96 9.85 -8.98
N GLU A 61 5.00 11.12 -9.38
CA GLU A 61 3.96 11.76 -10.16
C GLU A 61 4.15 11.51 -11.67
N LYS A 62 3.04 11.41 -12.41
CA LYS A 62 2.98 11.42 -13.88
C LYS A 62 3.74 10.29 -14.57
N THR A 63 3.89 9.17 -13.87
CA THR A 63 4.39 7.92 -14.44
C THR A 63 3.47 6.79 -14.02
N VAL A 64 3.23 5.85 -14.95
CA VAL A 64 2.56 4.59 -14.61
C VAL A 64 3.59 3.62 -14.06
N GLU A 65 3.35 3.14 -12.85
CA GLU A 65 4.20 2.20 -12.13
C GLU A 65 3.44 0.90 -11.88
N SER A 66 4.15 -0.18 -11.57
CA SER A 66 3.56 -1.50 -11.29
C SER A 66 4.42 -2.40 -10.40
N GLU A 67 3.81 -3.37 -9.76
CA GLU A 67 4.51 -4.37 -8.97
C GLU A 67 3.88 -5.75 -9.16
N ASP A 68 4.62 -6.83 -8.91
CA ASP A 68 4.01 -8.14 -8.82
C ASP A 68 2.90 -8.12 -7.75
N PRO A 69 1.67 -8.60 -8.06
CA PRO A 69 0.53 -8.48 -7.18
C PRO A 69 0.71 -9.17 -5.82
N LEU A 70 1.48 -10.26 -5.74
CA LEU A 70 1.75 -10.93 -4.47
C LEU A 70 2.80 -10.17 -3.66
N ILE A 71 3.84 -9.66 -4.33
CA ILE A 71 4.86 -8.80 -3.71
C ILE A 71 4.20 -7.53 -3.15
N PHE A 72 3.37 -6.85 -3.94
CA PHE A 72 2.64 -5.67 -3.49
C PHE A 72 1.77 -5.97 -2.27
N GLN A 73 1.00 -7.07 -2.30
CA GLN A 73 0.16 -7.48 -1.17
C GLN A 73 0.95 -7.67 0.12
N ILE A 74 2.10 -8.36 0.06
CA ILE A 74 2.95 -8.58 1.24
C ILE A 74 3.38 -7.25 1.86
N PHE A 75 3.84 -6.31 1.02
CA PHE A 75 4.34 -5.02 1.50
C PHE A 75 3.22 -4.11 1.99
N ALA A 76 2.13 -3.99 1.24
CA ALA A 76 0.98 -3.19 1.65
C ALA A 76 0.36 -3.73 2.95
N GLN A 77 0.24 -5.05 3.13
CA GLN A 77 -0.21 -5.63 4.41
C GLN A 77 0.78 -5.34 5.54
N GLN A 78 2.08 -5.42 5.28
CA GLN A 78 3.08 -5.12 6.30
C GLN A 78 3.04 -3.66 6.75
N VAL A 79 2.89 -2.73 5.80
CA VAL A 79 2.72 -1.32 6.11
C VAL A 79 1.44 -1.11 6.90
N LEU A 80 0.33 -1.75 6.51
CA LEU A 80 -0.92 -1.66 7.25
C LEU A 80 -0.79 -2.15 8.71
N ILE A 81 -0.14 -3.30 8.93
CA ILE A 81 0.15 -3.82 10.29
C ILE A 81 0.97 -2.79 11.07
N CYS A 82 2.05 -2.27 10.47
CA CYS A 82 2.92 -1.28 11.10
C CYS A 82 2.17 -0.01 11.52
N LEU A 83 1.34 0.55 10.63
CA LEU A 83 0.54 1.73 10.90
C LEU A 83 -0.44 1.49 12.06
N ILE A 84 -1.00 0.29 12.15
CA ILE A 84 -1.95 -0.09 13.20
C ILE A 84 -1.25 -0.25 14.55
N GLU A 85 -0.17 -1.03 14.61
CA GLU A 85 0.51 -1.34 15.87
C GLU A 85 1.21 -0.14 16.48
N ASN A 86 1.69 0.80 15.65
CA ASN A 86 2.51 1.93 16.08
C ASN A 86 1.74 3.26 16.04
N ARG A 87 0.39 3.22 16.06
CA ARG A 87 -0.49 4.39 15.86
C ARG A 87 -0.03 5.68 16.58
N PRO A 88 0.29 5.69 17.89
CA PRO A 88 0.68 6.94 18.56
C PRO A 88 1.92 7.60 17.95
N ALA A 89 2.93 6.80 17.61
CA ALA A 89 4.18 7.30 17.06
C ALA A 89 4.02 7.71 15.58
N ILE A 90 3.20 6.97 14.82
CA ILE A 90 2.83 7.34 13.45
C ILE A 90 2.10 8.69 13.41
N LEU A 91 1.14 8.92 14.31
CA LEU A 91 0.43 10.20 14.39
C LEU A 91 1.36 11.37 14.72
N GLU A 92 2.35 11.16 15.59
CA GLU A 92 3.38 12.16 15.90
C GLU A 92 4.24 12.46 14.66
N GLN A 93 4.68 11.43 13.93
CA GLN A 93 5.47 11.59 12.71
C GLN A 93 4.68 12.35 11.62
N ILE A 94 3.42 11.98 11.39
CA ILE A 94 2.54 12.69 10.46
C ILE A 94 2.41 14.16 10.88
N THR A 95 2.15 14.42 12.17
CA THR A 95 2.03 15.79 12.70
C THR A 95 3.28 16.61 12.42
N ASN A 96 4.47 16.01 12.57
CA ASN A 96 5.75 16.66 12.30
C ASN A 96 6.02 16.88 10.80
N ALA A 97 5.48 16.01 9.94
CA ALA A 97 5.68 16.06 8.50
C ALA A 97 4.66 16.96 7.76
N THR A 98 3.47 17.16 8.33
CA THR A 98 2.38 17.94 7.72
C THR A 98 2.36 19.40 8.20
N HIS A 99 1.87 20.32 7.37
CA HIS A 99 1.65 21.72 7.74
C HIS A 99 0.42 21.87 8.67
N SER A 100 0.35 22.98 9.41
CA SER A 100 -0.53 23.20 10.58
C SER A 100 -2.05 23.09 10.34
N GLU A 101 -2.50 23.00 9.09
CA GLU A 101 -3.93 22.94 8.74
C GLU A 101 -4.44 21.51 8.48
N THR A 102 -3.55 20.54 8.22
CA THR A 102 -3.93 19.15 7.96
C THR A 102 -4.00 18.35 9.26
N SER A 103 -5.11 17.65 9.49
CA SER A 103 -5.23 16.77 10.65
C SER A 103 -4.41 15.48 10.46
N ALA A 104 -3.51 15.18 11.39
CA ALA A 104 -2.75 13.93 11.35
C ALA A 104 -3.65 12.68 11.38
N GLU A 105 -4.79 12.76 12.06
CA GLU A 105 -5.80 11.69 12.07
C GLU A 105 -6.45 11.52 10.69
N GLU A 106 -6.71 12.61 9.96
CA GLU A 106 -7.25 12.54 8.59
C GLU A 106 -6.27 11.82 7.66
N VAL A 107 -4.97 12.18 7.72
CA VAL A 107 -3.92 11.53 6.93
C VAL A 107 -3.79 10.07 7.31
N TYR A 108 -3.74 9.76 8.61
CA TYR A 108 -3.64 8.38 9.11
C TYR A 108 -4.80 7.50 8.64
N HIS A 109 -6.04 8.00 8.75
CA HIS A 109 -7.22 7.28 8.27
C HIS A 109 -7.25 7.16 6.75
N GLY A 110 -6.81 8.21 6.03
CA GLY A 110 -6.67 8.18 4.57
C GLY A 110 -5.69 7.11 4.11
N LEU A 111 -4.52 7.03 4.73
CA LEU A 111 -3.51 5.99 4.46
C LEU A 111 -4.06 4.59 4.70
N ILE A 112 -4.66 4.33 5.85
CA ILE A 112 -5.16 2.98 6.17
C ILE A 112 -6.32 2.59 5.25
N SER A 113 -7.24 3.52 4.97
CA SER A 113 -8.36 3.27 4.05
C SER A 113 -7.87 3.04 2.62
N GLY A 114 -6.89 3.83 2.18
CA GLY A 114 -6.25 3.70 0.87
C GLY A 114 -5.53 2.38 0.70
N ILE A 115 -4.70 1.98 1.67
CA ILE A 115 -4.00 0.70 1.66
C ILE A 115 -4.98 -0.47 1.65
N GLY A 116 -6.05 -0.40 2.45
CA GLY A 116 -7.13 -1.39 2.43
C GLY A 116 -7.78 -1.51 1.06
N ALA A 117 -8.11 -0.38 0.42
CA ALA A 117 -8.71 -0.36 -0.92
C ALA A 117 -7.76 -0.93 -1.98
N MET A 118 -6.47 -0.55 -1.97
CA MET A 118 -5.47 -1.11 -2.88
C MET A 118 -5.37 -2.63 -2.74
N LEU A 119 -5.35 -3.14 -1.51
CA LEU A 119 -5.32 -4.59 -1.26
C LEU A 119 -6.56 -5.30 -1.81
N ASP A 120 -7.75 -4.72 -1.63
CA ASP A 120 -9.00 -5.25 -2.20
C ASP A 120 -8.96 -5.27 -3.74
N HIS A 121 -8.42 -4.22 -4.36
CA HIS A 121 -8.24 -4.13 -5.81
C HIS A 121 -7.23 -5.16 -6.33
N VAL A 122 -6.05 -5.29 -5.71
CA VAL A 122 -5.07 -6.31 -6.15
C VAL A 122 -5.65 -7.71 -6.04
N LYS A 123 -6.38 -8.00 -4.96
CA LYS A 123 -7.04 -9.30 -4.77
C LYS A 123 -8.07 -9.59 -5.86
N THR A 124 -8.86 -8.58 -6.25
CA THR A 124 -9.95 -8.71 -7.21
C THR A 124 -9.44 -8.77 -8.65
N ASP A 125 -8.50 -7.88 -8.97
CA ASP A 125 -8.05 -7.62 -10.34
C ASP A 125 -6.89 -8.54 -10.73
N GLY A 126 -6.09 -9.00 -9.76
CA GLY A 126 -4.95 -9.89 -9.98
C GLY A 126 -3.69 -9.18 -10.47
N PHE A 127 -3.64 -7.85 -10.42
CA PHE A 127 -2.49 -7.02 -10.79
C PHE A 127 -2.41 -5.77 -9.91
N ALA A 128 -1.25 -5.09 -9.93
CA ALA A 128 -1.00 -3.86 -9.18
C ALA A 128 -0.34 -2.82 -10.09
N TYR A 129 -1.14 -1.88 -10.60
CA TYR A 129 -0.67 -0.73 -11.39
C TYR A 129 -1.18 0.56 -10.76
N TRP A 130 -0.38 1.63 -10.82
CA TRP A 130 -0.79 2.91 -10.27
C TRP A 130 -0.17 4.12 -10.96
N THR A 131 -0.75 5.29 -10.70
CA THR A 131 -0.18 6.58 -11.04
C THR A 131 -0.70 7.67 -10.10
N SER A 132 0.11 8.71 -9.87
CA SER A 132 -0.28 9.93 -9.16
C SER A 132 -0.35 11.07 -10.18
N GLY A 133 -1.51 11.67 -10.42
CA GLY A 133 -1.65 12.59 -11.54
C GLY A 133 -3.07 13.02 -11.88
N ASN A 134 -3.25 13.49 -13.11
CA ASN A 134 -4.50 14.01 -13.64
C ASN A 134 -5.25 12.95 -14.48
N ASP A 135 -6.32 13.36 -15.17
CA ASP A 135 -7.14 12.46 -16.00
C ASP A 135 -6.39 11.86 -17.20
N ASP A 136 -5.35 12.54 -17.72
CA ASP A 136 -4.53 12.02 -18.81
C ASP A 136 -3.66 10.85 -18.32
N ASP A 137 -3.08 10.98 -17.12
CA ASP A 137 -2.32 9.90 -16.47
C ASP A 137 -3.21 8.67 -16.21
N LEU A 138 -4.47 8.89 -15.81
CA LEU A 138 -5.47 7.83 -15.66
C LEU A 138 -5.79 7.13 -16.99
N ALA A 139 -5.87 7.88 -18.09
CA ALA A 139 -6.13 7.30 -19.42
C ALA A 139 -4.97 6.39 -19.86
N GLU A 140 -3.73 6.81 -19.62
CA GLU A 140 -2.53 6.01 -19.90
C GLU A 140 -2.51 4.71 -19.07
N LEU A 141 -2.78 4.80 -17.77
CA LEU A 141 -2.89 3.66 -16.87
C LEU A 141 -3.92 2.63 -17.40
N ARG A 142 -5.12 3.09 -17.80
CA ARG A 142 -6.17 2.23 -18.33
C ARG A 142 -5.77 1.53 -19.62
N SER A 143 -5.06 2.22 -20.51
CA SER A 143 -4.55 1.64 -21.75
C SER A 143 -3.55 0.50 -21.48
N LEU A 144 -2.67 0.66 -20.50
CA LEU A 144 -1.70 -0.36 -20.11
C LEU A 144 -2.36 -1.60 -19.49
N ILE A 145 -3.33 -1.40 -18.60
CA ILE A 145 -4.11 -2.50 -17.99
C ILE A 145 -4.82 -3.32 -19.08
N GLN A 146 -5.44 -2.65 -20.05
CA GLN A 146 -6.10 -3.34 -21.17
C GLN A 146 -5.13 -4.21 -21.98
N HIS A 147 -3.89 -3.75 -22.16
CA HIS A 147 -2.87 -4.53 -22.86
C HIS A 147 -2.41 -5.75 -22.03
N HIS A 148 -2.15 -5.56 -20.73
CA HIS A 148 -1.69 -6.60 -19.81
C HIS A 148 -2.64 -7.80 -19.72
N GLN A 149 -3.94 -7.58 -19.81
CA GLN A 149 -4.96 -8.63 -19.74
C GLN A 149 -5.00 -9.54 -20.99
N SER A 150 -4.15 -9.31 -21.99
CA SER A 150 -4.06 -10.14 -23.19
C SER A 150 -3.30 -11.45 -22.89
N PRO A 151 -3.88 -12.62 -23.17
CA PRO A 151 -3.30 -13.89 -22.76
C PRO A 151 -2.16 -14.29 -23.69
N ASP A 152 -0.94 -14.46 -23.19
CA ASP A 152 0.05 -15.38 -23.76
C ASP A 152 1.28 -15.55 -22.85
N GLY A 153 1.38 -16.71 -22.19
CA GLY A 153 2.61 -17.14 -21.50
C GLY A 153 2.38 -18.25 -20.49
N LEU A 154 3.11 -19.36 -20.62
CA LEU A 154 3.23 -20.34 -19.53
C LEU A 154 4.32 -19.88 -18.56
N GLU A 155 3.98 -19.82 -17.27
CA GLU A 155 4.90 -19.37 -16.23
C GLU A 155 5.96 -20.46 -15.91
N PRO A 156 7.25 -20.10 -15.74
CA PRO A 156 8.28 -21.08 -15.45
C PRO A 156 8.18 -21.64 -14.01
N PRO A 157 8.58 -22.90 -13.74
CA PRO A 157 8.34 -23.56 -12.44
C PRO A 157 8.95 -22.90 -11.20
N HIS A 158 10.05 -22.16 -11.33
CA HIS A 158 10.67 -21.44 -10.22
C HIS A 158 9.87 -20.20 -9.81
N ALA A 159 9.07 -19.63 -10.74
CA ALA A 159 8.09 -18.61 -10.39
C ALA A 159 6.99 -19.21 -9.49
N ILE A 160 6.56 -20.45 -9.78
CA ILE A 160 5.52 -21.16 -9.01
C ILE A 160 5.94 -21.38 -7.55
N GLN A 161 7.18 -21.82 -7.29
CA GLN A 161 7.65 -22.06 -5.92
C GLN A 161 7.65 -20.76 -5.09
N ARG A 162 8.15 -19.65 -5.68
CA ARG A 162 8.14 -18.34 -5.03
C ARG A 162 6.72 -17.82 -4.78
N ARG A 163 5.77 -18.05 -5.70
CA ARG A 163 4.36 -17.72 -5.49
C ARG A 163 3.78 -18.42 -4.25
N SER A 164 4.05 -19.71 -4.07
CA SER A 164 3.53 -20.45 -2.91
C SER A 164 4.05 -19.93 -1.56
N GLU A 165 5.28 -19.43 -1.53
CA GLU A 165 5.86 -18.81 -0.34
C GLU A 165 5.25 -17.44 -0.05
N GLN A 166 5.07 -16.63 -1.11
CA GLN A 166 4.39 -15.34 -1.01
C GLN A 166 2.94 -15.49 -0.53
N GLU A 167 2.21 -16.46 -1.05
CA GLU A 167 0.85 -16.78 -0.60
C GLU A 167 0.80 -17.17 0.88
N ARG A 168 1.74 -17.99 1.35
CA ARG A 168 1.83 -18.33 2.79
C ARG A 168 2.11 -17.10 3.64
N ARG A 169 2.93 -16.18 3.16
CA ARG A 169 3.24 -14.93 3.87
C ARG A 169 2.00 -14.04 3.97
N ILE A 170 1.30 -13.85 2.85
CA ILE A 170 0.01 -13.14 2.79
C ILE A 170 -0.95 -13.73 3.82
N GLN A 171 -1.11 -15.06 3.84
CA GLN A 171 -1.99 -15.73 4.81
C GLN A 171 -1.55 -15.51 6.27
N SER A 172 -0.25 -15.42 6.53
CA SER A 172 0.29 -15.13 7.86
C SER A 172 -0.06 -13.71 8.30
N GLN A 173 0.19 -12.71 7.45
CA GLN A 173 -0.11 -11.31 7.72
C GLN A 173 -1.63 -11.07 7.85
N GLN A 174 -2.45 -11.76 7.06
CA GLN A 174 -3.91 -11.75 7.22
C GLN A 174 -4.37 -12.31 8.57
N LYS A 175 -3.69 -13.34 9.11
CA LYS A 175 -4.00 -13.84 10.47
C LYS A 175 -3.64 -12.81 11.53
N GLU A 176 -2.53 -12.10 11.35
CA GLU A 176 -2.09 -11.04 12.25
C GLU A 176 -3.04 -9.83 12.23
N LEU A 177 -3.42 -9.34 11.05
CA LEU A 177 -4.43 -8.30 10.89
C LEU A 177 -5.78 -8.71 11.53
N ARG A 178 -6.18 -9.97 11.39
CA ARG A 178 -7.38 -10.49 12.05
C ARG A 178 -7.26 -10.46 13.58
N TYR A 179 -6.11 -10.84 14.11
CA TYR A 179 -5.83 -10.76 15.54
C TYR A 179 -5.89 -9.32 16.05
N LEU A 180 -5.25 -8.38 15.34
CA LEU A 180 -5.31 -6.95 15.66
C LEU A 180 -6.74 -6.42 15.65
N ALA A 181 -7.55 -6.81 14.66
CA ALA A 181 -8.96 -6.45 14.57
C ALA A 181 -9.78 -6.99 15.77
N GLN A 182 -9.44 -8.18 16.26
CA GLN A 182 -10.15 -8.84 17.36
C GLN A 182 -9.68 -8.40 18.75
N SER A 183 -8.46 -7.82 18.87
CA SER A 183 -7.88 -7.37 20.13
C SER A 183 -8.69 -6.30 20.87
N GLY A 184 -9.63 -5.63 20.17
CA GLY A 184 -10.46 -4.58 20.72
C GLY A 184 -9.79 -3.21 20.82
N LEU A 185 -8.49 -3.12 20.49
CA LEU A 185 -7.70 -1.88 20.53
C LEU A 185 -7.95 -0.95 19.34
N LEU A 186 -8.52 -1.49 18.25
CA LEU A 186 -8.84 -0.71 17.05
C LEU A 186 -10.22 -0.06 17.16
N ASP A 187 -10.31 1.19 16.70
CA ASP A 187 -11.59 1.83 16.46
C ASP A 187 -12.41 1.08 15.39
N LYS A 188 -13.68 1.46 15.26
CA LYS A 188 -14.62 0.77 14.36
C LYS A 188 -14.20 0.84 12.87
N PRO A 189 -13.77 1.99 12.32
CA PRO A 189 -13.24 2.07 10.96
C PRO A 189 -12.05 1.13 10.70
N LEU A 190 -11.01 1.18 11.54
CA LEU A 190 -9.78 0.40 11.37
C LEU A 190 -10.06 -1.10 11.50
N ARG A 191 -10.93 -1.46 12.44
CA ARG A 191 -11.38 -2.84 12.63
C ARG A 191 -12.10 -3.38 11.39
N LYS A 192 -12.88 -2.55 10.69
CA LYS A 192 -13.57 -2.96 9.46
C LYS A 192 -12.56 -3.29 8.37
N ILE A 193 -11.59 -2.39 8.13
CA ILE A 193 -10.55 -2.56 7.10
C ILE A 193 -9.69 -3.79 7.39
N ALA A 194 -9.22 -3.94 8.62
CA ALA A 194 -8.42 -5.10 9.02
C ALA A 194 -9.18 -6.42 8.81
N ASN A 195 -10.49 -6.47 9.11
CA ASN A 195 -11.30 -7.67 8.84
C ASN A 195 -11.51 -7.93 7.34
N GLN A 196 -11.70 -6.88 6.52
CA GLN A 196 -11.88 -7.00 5.07
C GLN A 196 -10.63 -7.63 4.43
N VAL A 197 -9.45 -7.05 4.69
CA VAL A 197 -8.17 -7.54 4.18
C VAL A 197 -7.86 -8.96 4.66
N SER A 198 -8.30 -9.31 5.86
CA SER A 198 -8.09 -10.64 6.45
C SER A 198 -8.99 -11.74 5.89
N THR A 199 -9.91 -11.43 4.97
CA THR A 199 -10.82 -12.44 4.40
C THR A 199 -10.12 -13.15 3.24
N PRO A 200 -10.06 -14.50 3.22
CA PRO A 200 -9.50 -15.28 2.12
C PRO A 200 -10.10 -14.94 0.76
#